data_AF-A0A1L5KYV3-F1
#
_entry.id   AF-A0A1L5KYV3-F1
#
_cell.length_a   1.000
_cell.length_b   1.000
_cell.length_c   1.000
_cell.angle_alpha   90.00
_cell.angle_beta   90.00
_cell.angle_gamma   90.00
#
_symmetry.space_group_name_H-M   'P 1'
#
loop_
_entity.id
_entity.type
_entity.pdbx_description
1 polymer ?
#
loop_
_entity_poly.entity_id
_entity_poly.type
_entity_poly.pdbx_seq_one_letter_code
_entity_poly.pdbx_strand_id
1 'polypeptide(L)'
;VSGWAVPDLDVVFDAGDSATYKSLVSTLKKSKLPAKGYEFSSPSLESYNASLEPLDTLSSRAKTGTIVLVAVGGVLLLILVLSGVWAPKRDDEIGMALVSGVTRGRLGWQFMLEVFIVTLPFYVIGLVGGAFAANPIGSALASGHATPVTSGLIWTMVWYGLGSILILAILAALRLAFFSANKLFAADGDWGTVSETNKTTTTTDDAEAQA
;
A
#
# COMPACT_ATOMS: atom_id res chain seq x y z
N VAL A 1 76.26 26.10 -20.52
CA VAL A 1 75.15 25.57 -21.33
C VAL A 1 73.89 25.63 -20.50
N SER A 2 72.87 26.34 -20.99
CA SER A 2 71.54 26.44 -20.37
C SER A 2 71.01 25.03 -20.13
N GLY A 3 70.87 24.66 -18.86
CA GLY A 3 70.40 23.34 -18.45
C GLY A 3 68.95 23.18 -18.89
N TRP A 4 68.66 22.06 -19.55
CA TRP A 4 67.34 21.66 -19.99
C TRP A 4 66.29 21.93 -18.91
N ALA A 5 65.26 22.72 -19.23
CA ALA A 5 64.09 22.87 -18.39
C ALA A 5 63.46 21.48 -18.19
N VAL A 6 63.17 21.14 -16.94
CA VAL A 6 62.51 19.86 -16.60
C VAL A 6 61.18 19.82 -17.36
N PRO A 7 60.94 18.82 -18.23
CA PRO A 7 59.68 18.73 -18.96
C PRO A 7 58.54 18.41 -18.00
N ASP A 8 57.43 19.13 -18.14
CA ASP A 8 56.19 18.83 -17.43
C ASP A 8 55.60 17.53 -18.01
N LEU A 9 55.43 16.52 -17.17
CA LEU A 9 55.07 15.16 -17.58
C LEU A 9 53.65 14.87 -17.11
N ASP A 10 52.69 15.00 -18.03
CA ASP A 10 51.30 14.61 -17.78
C ASP A 10 51.09 13.14 -18.17
N VAL A 11 50.73 12.32 -17.19
CA VAL A 11 50.49 10.88 -17.37
C VAL A 11 49.05 10.59 -16.97
N VAL A 12 48.20 10.41 -17.98
CA VAL A 12 46.78 10.11 -17.79
C VAL A 12 46.59 8.61 -17.65
N PHE A 13 45.97 8.20 -16.55
CA PHE A 13 45.54 6.81 -16.34
C PHE A 13 44.02 6.73 -16.52
N ASP A 14 43.58 5.90 -17.45
CA ASP A 14 42.16 5.55 -17.57
C ASP A 14 41.85 4.41 -16.59
N ALA A 15 41.23 4.76 -15.47
CA ALA A 15 40.73 3.80 -14.50
C ALA A 15 39.22 3.65 -14.72
N GLY A 16 38.82 2.60 -15.45
CA GLY A 16 37.42 2.32 -15.77
C GLY A 16 36.49 2.04 -14.57
N ASP A 17 36.99 2.10 -13.33
CA ASP A 17 36.19 1.98 -12.10
C ASP A 17 36.82 2.73 -10.91
N SER A 18 35.96 3.18 -9.99
CA SER A 18 36.32 3.92 -8.77
C SER A 18 37.18 3.10 -7.80
N ALA A 19 36.98 1.78 -7.71
CA ALA A 19 37.80 0.92 -6.86
C ALA A 19 39.22 0.76 -7.43
N THR A 20 39.34 0.66 -8.75
CA THR A 20 40.63 0.59 -9.45
C THR A 20 41.41 1.89 -9.27
N TYR A 21 40.74 3.05 -9.37
CA TYR A 21 41.35 4.35 -9.07
C TYR A 21 41.86 4.43 -7.63
N LYS A 22 41.05 4.05 -6.64
CA LYS A 22 41.48 4.08 -5.22
C LYS A 22 42.69 3.18 -4.97
N SER A 23 42.72 2.00 -5.58
CA SER A 23 43.90 1.11 -5.53
C SER A 23 45.11 1.74 -6.21
N LEU A 24 44.94 2.36 -7.38
CA LEU A 24 46.01 3.03 -8.12
C LEU A 24 46.61 4.19 -7.30
N VAL A 25 45.77 5.08 -6.77
CA VAL A 25 46.20 6.20 -5.90
C VAL A 25 46.89 5.69 -4.65
N SER A 26 46.36 4.64 -4.01
CA SER A 26 46.99 4.05 -2.82
C SER A 26 48.35 3.43 -3.13
N THR A 27 48.50 2.82 -4.32
CA THR A 27 49.75 2.20 -4.79
C THR A 27 50.76 3.29 -5.13
N LEU A 28 50.35 4.33 -5.85
CA LEU A 28 51.21 5.47 -6.20
C LEU A 28 51.66 6.25 -4.97
N LYS A 29 50.80 6.45 -3.97
CA LYS A 29 51.18 7.03 -2.67
C LYS A 29 52.17 6.16 -1.89
N LYS A 30 52.09 4.83 -2.03
CA LYS A 30 53.06 3.88 -1.41
C LYS A 30 54.40 3.83 -2.15
N SER A 31 54.42 4.12 -3.46
CA SER A 31 55.61 4.02 -4.31
C SER A 31 56.68 5.10 -4.09
N LYS A 32 56.61 5.92 -3.02
CA LYS A 32 57.62 6.97 -2.71
C LYS A 32 57.93 7.90 -3.89
N LEU A 33 56.90 8.35 -4.62
CA LEU A 33 57.05 9.46 -5.56
C LEU A 33 57.48 10.73 -4.80
N PRO A 34 58.32 11.61 -5.39
CA PRO A 34 58.79 12.82 -4.72
C PRO A 34 57.61 13.69 -4.27
N ALA A 35 57.53 14.03 -2.99
CA ALA A 35 56.37 14.68 -2.37
C ALA A 35 56.10 16.14 -2.82
N LYS A 36 56.88 16.68 -3.77
CA LYS A 36 56.74 18.05 -4.28
C LYS A 36 56.79 18.04 -5.81
N GLY A 37 55.75 18.59 -6.44
CA GLY A 37 55.66 18.77 -7.90
C GLY A 37 54.63 17.90 -8.62
N TYR A 38 53.84 17.09 -7.91
CA TYR A 38 52.80 16.24 -8.51
C TYR A 38 51.43 16.57 -7.90
N GLU A 39 50.44 16.88 -8.74
CA GLU A 39 49.04 17.03 -8.36
C GLU A 39 48.27 15.82 -8.87
N PHE A 40 47.76 14.99 -7.96
CA PHE A 40 46.85 13.90 -8.32
C PHE A 40 45.44 14.46 -8.42
N SER A 41 45.08 14.94 -9.61
CA SER A 41 43.73 15.41 -9.90
C SER A 41 43.00 14.36 -10.73
N SER A 42 41.82 13.90 -10.27
CA SER A 42 40.91 13.08 -11.06
C SER A 42 39.61 13.84 -11.32
N PRO A 43 39.57 14.72 -12.34
CA PRO A 43 38.37 15.47 -12.70
C PRO A 43 37.14 14.56 -12.94
N SER A 44 37.36 13.32 -13.38
CA SER A 44 36.31 12.33 -13.69
C SER A 44 35.62 11.72 -12.46
N LEU A 45 36.29 11.62 -11.32
CA LEU A 45 35.75 10.93 -10.14
C LEU A 45 35.02 11.87 -9.19
N GLU A 46 35.47 13.13 -9.14
CA GLU A 46 34.75 14.22 -8.45
C GLU A 46 33.47 14.59 -9.22
N SER A 47 33.53 14.67 -10.56
CA SER A 47 32.33 14.84 -11.39
C SER A 47 31.38 13.63 -11.33
N TYR A 48 31.91 12.41 -11.24
CA TYR A 48 31.09 11.20 -11.02
C TYR A 48 30.41 11.19 -9.65
N ASN A 49 31.14 11.47 -8.56
CA ASN A 49 30.54 11.54 -7.22
C ASN A 49 29.54 12.71 -7.09
N ALA A 50 29.86 13.87 -7.68
CA ALA A 50 28.93 15.01 -7.75
C ALA A 50 27.65 14.69 -8.55
N SER A 51 27.73 13.75 -9.50
CA SER A 51 26.56 13.27 -10.25
C SER A 51 25.72 12.26 -9.45
N LEU A 52 26.30 11.56 -8.48
CA LEU A 52 25.61 10.58 -7.64
C LEU A 52 24.90 11.21 -6.43
N GLU A 53 25.42 12.31 -5.88
CA GLU A 53 24.83 13.03 -4.74
C GLU A 53 23.36 13.45 -4.96
N PRO A 54 22.96 14.03 -6.11
CA PRO A 54 21.55 14.34 -6.36
C PRO A 54 20.68 13.09 -6.55
N LEU A 55 21.22 11.99 -7.09
CA LEU A 55 20.49 10.72 -7.23
C LEU A 55 20.24 10.05 -5.88
N ASP A 56 21.22 10.07 -4.99
CA ASP A 56 21.09 9.49 -3.65
C ASP A 56 20.12 10.31 -2.79
N THR A 57 20.21 11.64 -2.89
CA THR A 57 19.26 12.54 -2.21
C THR A 57 17.83 12.33 -2.71
N LEU A 58 17.65 12.17 -4.03
CA LEU A 58 16.35 11.89 -4.61
C LEU A 58 15.82 10.52 -4.18
N SER A 59 16.65 9.48 -4.23
CA SER A 59 16.29 8.12 -3.80
C SER A 59 15.81 8.10 -2.34
N SER A 60 16.54 8.78 -1.45
CA SER A 60 16.17 8.91 -0.04
C SER A 60 14.84 9.65 0.16
N ARG A 61 14.62 10.75 -0.58
CA ARG A 61 13.35 11.50 -0.57
C ARG A 61 12.20 10.68 -1.13
N ALA A 62 12.42 9.98 -2.24
CA ALA A 62 11.44 9.11 -2.88
C ALA A 62 11.04 7.98 -1.93
N LYS A 63 12.01 7.31 -1.29
CA LYS A 63 11.75 6.26 -0.30
C LYS A 63 10.90 6.76 0.87
N THR A 64 11.26 7.92 1.42
CA THR A 64 10.50 8.54 2.51
C THR A 64 9.08 8.91 2.05
N GLY A 65 8.96 9.55 0.89
CA GLY A 65 7.69 9.92 0.30
C GLY A 65 6.78 8.73 0.02
N THR A 66 7.33 7.63 -0.50
CA THR A 66 6.58 6.39 -0.74
C THR A 66 6.05 5.80 0.56
N ILE A 67 6.84 5.76 1.63
CA ILE A 67 6.39 5.26 2.94
C ILE A 67 5.22 6.10 3.46
N VAL A 68 5.33 7.43 3.41
CA VAL A 68 4.27 8.34 3.86
C VAL A 68 3.00 8.17 3.01
N LEU A 69 3.15 8.08 1.68
CA LEU A 69 2.03 7.91 0.76
C LEU A 69 1.30 6.59 0.99
N VAL A 70 2.03 5.48 1.15
CA VAL A 70 1.46 4.15 1.44
C VAL A 70 0.79 4.13 2.82
N ALA A 71 1.39 4.76 3.83
CA ALA A 71 0.80 4.83 5.16
C ALA A 71 -0.52 5.59 5.16
N VAL A 72 -0.54 6.80 4.60
CA VAL A 72 -1.76 7.63 4.54
C VAL A 72 -2.83 6.97 3.67
N GLY A 73 -2.47 6.50 2.48
CA GLY A 73 -3.39 5.80 1.59
C GLY A 73 -3.95 4.52 2.20
N GLY A 74 -3.10 3.74 2.87
CA GLY A 74 -3.49 2.52 3.58
C GLY A 74 -4.45 2.80 4.73
N VAL A 75 -4.21 3.85 5.53
CA VAL A 75 -5.13 4.25 6.60
C VAL A 75 -6.47 4.72 6.05
N LEU A 76 -6.48 5.53 4.99
CA LEU A 76 -7.72 5.98 4.34
C LEU A 76 -8.52 4.81 3.78
N LEU A 77 -7.84 3.86 3.13
CA LEU A 77 -8.47 2.64 2.61
C LEU A 77 -9.05 1.81 3.76
N LEU A 78 -8.28 1.61 4.84
CA LEU A 78 -8.74 0.89 6.03
C LEU A 78 -10.01 1.53 6.62
N ILE A 79 -10.03 2.86 6.78
CA ILE A 79 -11.22 3.59 7.27
C ILE A 79 -12.42 3.37 6.33
N LEU A 80 -12.21 3.47 5.02
CA LEU A 80 -13.28 3.27 4.03
C LEU A 80 -13.86 1.86 4.12
N VAL A 81 -13.01 0.83 4.15
CA VAL A 81 -13.47 -0.56 4.23
C VAL A 81 -14.14 -0.85 5.58
N LEU A 82 -13.56 -0.40 6.69
CA LEU A 82 -14.16 -0.60 8.01
C LEU A 82 -15.50 0.12 8.13
N SER A 83 -15.65 1.33 7.60
CA SER A 83 -16.94 2.05 7.62
C SER A 83 -18.02 1.34 6.83
N GLY A 84 -17.69 0.71 5.69
CA GLY A 84 -18.64 -0.08 4.90
C GLY A 84 -18.98 -1.42 5.54
N VAL A 85 -17.97 -2.14 6.04
CA VAL A 85 -18.12 -3.50 6.57
C VAL A 85 -18.71 -3.50 7.98
N TRP A 86 -18.41 -2.51 8.83
CA TRP A 86 -18.85 -2.47 10.24
C TRP A 86 -20.02 -1.51 10.48
N ALA A 87 -20.71 -1.09 9.42
CA ALA A 87 -21.90 -0.27 9.53
C ALA A 87 -23.01 -1.01 10.32
N PRO A 88 -23.67 -0.36 11.32
CA PRO A 88 -24.72 -0.97 12.13
C PRO A 88 -25.87 -1.56 11.32
N LYS A 89 -26.22 -0.94 10.17
CA LYS A 89 -27.27 -1.42 9.26
C LYS A 89 -27.06 -2.85 8.74
N ARG A 90 -25.81 -3.34 8.74
CA ARG A 90 -25.47 -4.70 8.31
C ARG A 90 -25.60 -5.71 9.44
N ASP A 91 -25.92 -5.31 10.68
CA ASP A 91 -26.09 -6.22 11.81
C ASP A 91 -27.41 -7.02 11.69
N ASP A 92 -28.45 -6.42 11.12
CA ASP A 92 -29.77 -7.05 10.90
C ASP A 92 -29.69 -8.22 9.90
N GLU A 93 -28.92 -8.03 8.81
CA GLU A 93 -28.67 -9.07 7.81
C GLU A 93 -27.95 -10.28 8.41
N ILE A 94 -26.98 -10.02 9.30
CA ILE A 94 -26.23 -11.06 10.01
C ILE A 94 -27.15 -11.80 10.97
N GLY A 95 -27.96 -11.07 11.75
CA GLY A 95 -28.91 -11.67 12.68
C GLY A 95 -29.92 -12.56 11.96
N MET A 96 -30.50 -12.07 10.88
CA MET A 96 -31.45 -12.83 10.06
C MET A 96 -30.81 -14.08 9.42
N ALA A 97 -29.59 -13.96 8.89
CA ALA A 97 -28.86 -15.09 8.33
C ALA A 97 -28.57 -16.18 9.38
N LEU A 98 -28.18 -15.77 10.60
CA LEU A 98 -27.92 -16.71 11.69
C LEU A 98 -29.20 -17.38 12.20
N VAL A 99 -30.30 -16.63 12.34
CA VAL A 99 -31.61 -17.17 12.77
C VAL A 99 -32.18 -18.15 11.73
N SER A 100 -31.97 -17.89 10.44
CA SER A 100 -32.37 -18.80 9.35
C SER A 100 -31.45 -20.03 9.19
N GLY A 101 -30.41 -20.17 10.02
CA GLY A 101 -29.56 -21.36 10.09
C GLY A 101 -28.28 -21.30 9.26
N VAL A 102 -27.88 -20.14 8.72
CA VAL A 102 -26.60 -19.99 8.02
C VAL A 102 -25.44 -20.08 9.01
N THR A 103 -24.45 -20.94 8.71
CA THR A 103 -23.26 -21.08 9.56
C THR A 103 -22.39 -19.82 9.54
N ARG A 104 -21.70 -19.56 10.67
CA ARG A 104 -20.78 -18.42 10.76
C ARG A 104 -19.67 -18.47 9.70
N GLY A 105 -19.10 -19.65 9.45
CA GLY A 105 -18.05 -19.80 8.43
C GLY A 105 -18.51 -19.40 7.02
N ARG A 106 -19.73 -19.81 6.63
CA ARG A 106 -20.30 -19.45 5.31
C ARG A 106 -20.57 -17.96 5.17
N LEU A 107 -21.07 -17.33 6.23
CA LEU A 107 -21.32 -15.89 6.24
C LEU A 107 -20.02 -15.07 6.22
N GLY A 108 -19.01 -15.48 7.00
CA GLY A 108 -17.68 -14.88 6.96
C GLY A 108 -17.04 -14.96 5.57
N TRP A 109 -17.16 -16.11 4.91
CA TRP A 109 -16.71 -16.29 3.52
C TRP A 109 -17.41 -15.34 2.54
N GLN A 110 -18.72 -15.11 2.70
CA GLN A 110 -19.45 -14.14 1.87
C GLN A 110 -18.90 -12.71 2.05
N PHE A 111 -18.64 -12.29 3.29
CA PHE A 111 -18.05 -10.97 3.54
C PHE A 111 -16.63 -10.83 3.00
N MET A 112 -15.82 -11.90 3.06
CA MET A 112 -14.50 -11.91 2.40
C MET A 112 -14.64 -11.69 0.89
N LEU A 113 -15.56 -12.39 0.25
CA LEU A 113 -15.79 -12.27 -1.20
C LEU A 113 -16.36 -10.90 -1.58
N GLU A 114 -17.24 -10.30 -0.77
CA GLU A 114 -17.76 -8.96 -1.00
C GLU A 114 -16.62 -7.93 -1.04
N VAL A 115 -15.74 -7.94 -0.03
CA VAL A 115 -14.58 -7.04 -0.01
C VAL A 115 -13.62 -7.33 -1.15
N PHE A 116 -13.35 -8.61 -1.43
CA PHE A 116 -12.44 -9.01 -2.50
C PHE A 116 -12.92 -8.56 -3.88
N ILE A 117 -14.17 -8.88 -4.24
CA ILE A 117 -14.75 -8.58 -5.57
C ILE A 117 -14.92 -7.07 -5.76
N VAL A 118 -15.20 -6.33 -4.70
CA VAL A 118 -15.32 -4.87 -4.78
C VAL A 118 -13.95 -4.20 -4.91
N THR A 119 -12.93 -4.64 -4.18
CA THR A 119 -11.62 -3.97 -4.16
C THR A 119 -10.72 -4.34 -5.34
N LEU A 120 -10.81 -5.57 -5.84
CA LEU A 120 -9.93 -6.08 -6.90
C LEU A 120 -9.99 -5.25 -8.20
N PRO A 121 -11.17 -4.85 -8.75
CA PRO A 121 -11.21 -4.07 -9.98
C PRO A 121 -10.55 -2.68 -9.84
N PHE A 122 -10.76 -1.99 -8.71
CA PHE A 122 -10.13 -0.69 -8.47
C PHE A 122 -8.62 -0.82 -8.29
N TYR A 123 -8.16 -1.91 -7.68
CA TYR A 123 -6.74 -2.21 -7.60
C TYR A 123 -6.13 -2.41 -8.99
N VAL A 124 -6.78 -3.19 -9.87
CA VAL A 124 -6.32 -3.39 -11.26
C VAL A 124 -6.27 -2.07 -12.02
N ILE A 125 -7.31 -1.23 -11.91
CA ILE A 125 -7.34 0.09 -12.54
C ILE A 125 -6.19 0.96 -12.01
N GLY A 126 -5.94 0.95 -10.70
CA GLY A 126 -4.85 1.67 -10.06
C GLY A 126 -3.47 1.19 -10.52
N LEU A 127 -3.28 -0.12 -10.68
CA LEU A 127 -2.02 -0.70 -11.16
C LEU A 127 -1.75 -0.29 -12.62
N VAL A 128 -2.77 -0.38 -13.48
CA VAL A 128 -2.66 0.05 -14.88
C VAL A 128 -2.37 1.54 -14.96
N GLY A 129 -3.14 2.38 -14.24
CA GLY A 129 -2.91 3.82 -14.19
C GLY A 129 -1.52 4.19 -13.66
N GLY A 130 -1.06 3.49 -12.62
CA GLY A 130 0.28 3.65 -12.06
C GLY A 130 1.39 3.29 -13.05
N ALA A 131 1.24 2.20 -13.80
CA ALA A 131 2.21 1.80 -14.82
C ALA A 131 2.36 2.85 -15.93
N PHE A 132 1.25 3.45 -16.37
CA PHE A 132 1.29 4.53 -17.37
C PHE A 132 1.89 5.83 -16.81
N ALA A 133 1.62 6.15 -15.55
CA ALA A 133 2.14 7.35 -14.90
C ALA A 133 3.61 7.24 -14.46
N ALA A 134 4.12 6.01 -14.28
CA ALA A 134 5.46 5.78 -13.73
C ALA A 134 6.58 6.34 -14.59
N ASN A 135 6.51 6.19 -15.91
CA ASN A 135 7.56 6.67 -16.83
C ASN A 135 7.72 8.20 -16.84
N PRO A 136 6.66 9.02 -17.05
CA PRO A 136 6.80 10.47 -17.05
C PRO A 136 7.14 11.03 -15.66
N ILE A 137 6.55 10.48 -14.59
CA ILE A 137 6.84 10.92 -13.21
C ILE A 137 8.26 10.54 -12.81
N GLY A 138 8.67 9.30 -13.10
CA GLY A 138 10.01 8.81 -12.81
C GLY A 138 11.09 9.61 -13.51
N SER A 139 10.90 9.93 -14.80
CA SER A 139 11.83 10.79 -15.55
C SER A 139 11.88 12.22 -15.02
N ALA A 140 10.74 12.80 -14.63
CA ALA A 140 10.69 14.16 -14.08
C ALA A 140 11.38 14.26 -12.71
N LEU A 141 11.20 13.25 -11.86
CA LEU A 141 11.83 13.18 -10.55
C LEU A 141 13.33 12.88 -10.66
N ALA A 142 13.72 11.96 -11.53
CA ALA A 142 15.10 11.50 -11.71
C ALA A 142 15.94 12.39 -12.66
N SER A 143 15.57 13.66 -12.82
CA SER A 143 16.30 14.64 -13.65
C SER A 143 16.63 14.14 -15.08
N GLY A 144 15.74 13.35 -15.67
CA GLY A 144 15.92 12.77 -17.01
C GLY A 144 16.59 11.40 -17.06
N HIS A 145 16.98 10.82 -15.92
CA HIS A 145 17.49 9.44 -15.87
C HIS A 145 16.38 8.42 -16.18
N ALA A 146 16.74 7.38 -16.92
CA ALA A 146 15.83 6.29 -17.23
C ALA A 146 15.47 5.53 -15.94
N THR A 147 14.17 5.49 -15.64
CA THR A 147 13.60 4.75 -14.49
C THR A 147 12.70 3.63 -15.02
N PRO A 148 13.27 2.57 -15.63
CA PRO A 148 12.48 1.53 -16.25
C PRO A 148 11.67 0.76 -15.21
N VAL A 149 10.38 0.57 -15.49
CA VAL A 149 9.51 -0.34 -14.72
C VAL A 149 9.92 -1.77 -15.04
N THR A 150 10.68 -2.39 -14.13
CA THR A 150 11.15 -3.77 -14.30
C THR A 150 10.07 -4.79 -13.97
N SER A 151 10.10 -5.97 -14.60
CA SER A 151 9.14 -7.05 -14.32
C SER A 151 9.15 -7.49 -12.86
N GLY A 152 10.32 -7.47 -12.21
CA GLY A 152 10.45 -7.78 -10.78
C GLY A 152 9.69 -6.78 -9.91
N LEU A 153 9.71 -5.49 -10.25
CA LEU A 153 8.96 -4.45 -9.56
C LEU A 153 7.45 -4.60 -9.77
N ILE A 154 7.01 -4.94 -10.98
CA ILE A 154 5.58 -5.19 -11.27
C ILE A 154 5.07 -6.34 -10.40
N TRP A 155 5.83 -7.42 -10.30
CA TRP A 155 5.43 -8.60 -9.54
C TRP A 155 5.37 -8.34 -8.03
N THR A 156 6.30 -7.55 -7.47
CA THR A 156 6.22 -7.15 -6.06
C THR A 156 5.00 -6.26 -5.80
N MET A 157 4.70 -5.31 -6.69
CA MET A 157 3.47 -4.51 -6.60
C MET A 157 2.20 -5.37 -6.65
N VAL A 158 2.19 -6.42 -7.50
CA VAL A 158 1.09 -7.40 -7.58
C VAL A 158 0.87 -8.10 -6.24
N TRP A 159 1.92 -8.67 -5.65
CA TRP A 159 1.79 -9.37 -4.37
C TRP A 159 1.44 -8.47 -3.21
N TYR A 160 2.00 -7.25 -3.15
CA TYR A 160 1.63 -6.31 -2.09
C TYR A 160 0.17 -5.89 -2.17
N GLY A 161 -0.35 -5.67 -3.39
CA GLY A 161 -1.77 -5.35 -3.58
C GLY A 161 -2.70 -6.52 -3.29
N LEU A 162 -2.38 -7.71 -3.78
CA LEU A 162 -3.18 -8.91 -3.47
C LEU A 162 -3.13 -9.24 -1.97
N GLY A 163 -1.97 -9.10 -1.34
CA GLY A 163 -1.80 -9.28 0.10
C GLY A 163 -2.63 -8.31 0.92
N SER A 164 -2.65 -7.02 0.55
CA SER A 164 -3.46 -6.03 1.26
C SER A 164 -4.97 -6.28 1.10
N ILE A 165 -5.43 -6.65 -0.09
CA ILE A 165 -6.82 -7.06 -0.33
C ILE A 165 -7.19 -8.28 0.51
N LEU A 166 -6.31 -9.28 0.59
CA LEU A 166 -6.55 -10.47 1.40
C LEU A 166 -6.67 -10.11 2.89
N ILE A 167 -5.81 -9.22 3.41
CA ILE A 167 -5.90 -8.73 4.79
C ILE A 167 -7.25 -8.06 5.05
N LEU A 168 -7.71 -7.20 4.13
CA LEU A 168 -9.01 -6.52 4.27
C LEU A 168 -10.18 -7.51 4.21
N ALA A 169 -10.11 -8.52 3.34
CA ALA A 169 -11.10 -9.57 3.28
C ALA A 169 -11.16 -10.35 4.60
N ILE A 170 -10.02 -10.72 5.18
CA ILE A 170 -9.95 -11.39 6.49
C ILE A 170 -10.53 -10.51 7.60
N LEU A 171 -10.23 -9.20 7.61
CA LEU A 171 -10.83 -8.25 8.55
C LEU A 171 -12.36 -8.21 8.44
N ALA A 172 -12.91 -8.41 7.24
CA ALA A 172 -14.36 -8.49 7.05
C ALA A 172 -14.96 -9.79 7.60
N ALA A 173 -14.30 -10.93 7.45
CA ALA A 173 -14.71 -12.16 8.13
C ALA A 173 -14.63 -12.05 9.66
N LEU A 174 -13.60 -11.38 10.18
CA LEU A 174 -13.38 -11.22 11.62
C LEU A 174 -14.54 -10.50 12.32
N ARG A 175 -15.26 -9.61 11.64
CA ARG A 175 -16.47 -8.96 12.18
C ARG A 175 -17.45 -9.96 12.81
N LEU A 176 -17.59 -11.13 12.21
CA LEU A 176 -18.51 -12.16 12.69
C LEU A 176 -18.04 -12.86 13.99
N ALA A 177 -16.73 -12.90 14.23
CA ALA A 177 -16.18 -13.39 15.49
C ALA A 177 -16.50 -12.43 16.66
N PHE A 178 -16.61 -11.12 16.37
CA PHE A 178 -16.97 -10.08 17.34
C PHE A 178 -18.47 -9.79 17.42
N PHE A 179 -19.29 -10.46 16.59
CA PHE A 179 -20.75 -10.32 16.64
C PHE A 179 -21.31 -11.03 17.89
N SER A 180 -21.78 -10.25 18.86
CA SER A 180 -22.23 -10.74 20.16
C SER A 180 -23.69 -11.18 20.15
N ALA A 181 -24.02 -12.17 21.00
CA ALA A 181 -25.40 -12.66 21.14
C ALA A 181 -26.37 -11.57 21.63
N ASN A 182 -25.89 -10.55 22.34
CA ASN A 182 -26.70 -9.41 22.76
C ASN A 182 -27.26 -8.62 21.58
N LYS A 183 -26.62 -8.67 20.39
CA LYS A 183 -27.16 -8.07 19.17
C LYS A 183 -28.19 -8.95 18.45
N LEU A 184 -28.20 -10.26 18.68
CA LEU A 184 -29.22 -11.16 18.12
C LEU A 184 -30.59 -10.97 18.77
N PHE A 185 -30.60 -10.53 20.02
CA PHE A 185 -31.80 -10.37 20.84
C PHE A 185 -32.04 -8.94 21.29
N ALA A 186 -31.29 -7.98 20.75
CA ALA A 186 -31.60 -6.58 20.95
C ALA A 186 -32.97 -6.30 20.30
N ALA A 187 -33.95 -5.95 21.13
CA ALA A 187 -35.27 -5.51 20.68
C ALA A 187 -35.15 -4.11 20.06
N ASP A 188 -34.57 -4.01 18.86
CA ASP A 188 -34.43 -2.75 18.12
C ASP A 188 -35.54 -2.53 17.08
N GLY A 189 -36.48 -3.47 16.95
CA GLY A 189 -37.66 -3.16 16.17
C GLY A 189 -38.60 -2.28 16.97
N ASP A 190 -38.94 -1.14 16.40
CA ASP A 190 -40.29 -0.59 16.50
C ASP A 190 -41.27 -1.60 15.87
N TRP A 191 -41.43 -2.76 16.52
CA TRP A 191 -42.46 -3.73 16.19
C TRP A 191 -43.74 -3.16 16.78
N GLY A 192 -44.34 -2.19 16.08
CA GLY A 192 -45.54 -1.47 16.50
C GLY A 192 -46.45 -2.38 17.31
N THR A 193 -46.68 -1.99 18.56
CA THR A 193 -47.36 -2.81 19.56
C THR A 193 -48.64 -3.40 18.98
N VAL A 194 -48.60 -4.69 18.64
CA VAL A 194 -49.82 -5.43 18.28
C VAL A 194 -50.60 -5.58 19.56
N SER A 195 -51.51 -4.64 19.82
CA SER A 195 -52.51 -4.78 20.86
C SER A 195 -53.49 -5.86 20.41
N GLU A 196 -53.46 -7.01 21.08
CA GLU A 196 -54.53 -7.99 21.00
C GLU A 196 -55.81 -7.33 21.55
N THR A 197 -56.59 -6.72 20.66
CA THR A 197 -57.96 -6.34 20.99
C THR A 197 -58.79 -7.61 20.99
N ASN A 198 -58.83 -8.28 22.15
CA ASN A 198 -59.73 -9.39 22.41
C ASN A 198 -61.17 -8.88 22.36
N LYS A 199 -61.81 -8.99 21.19
CA LYS A 199 -63.23 -8.64 21.02
C LYS A 199 -64.07 -9.87 21.39
N THR A 200 -64.20 -10.12 22.69
CA THR A 200 -65.27 -10.99 23.23
C THR A 200 -66.60 -10.30 22.96
N THR A 201 -67.26 -10.68 21.86
CA THR A 201 -68.69 -10.36 21.66
C THR A 201 -69.47 -11.53 22.22
N THR A 202 -69.80 -11.47 23.51
CA THR A 202 -70.87 -12.30 24.07
C THR A 202 -72.19 -11.65 23.64
N THR A 203 -72.75 -12.09 22.51
CA THR A 203 -74.18 -11.97 22.27
C THR A 203 -74.83 -13.15 22.98
N THR A 204 -75.38 -12.89 24.15
CA THR A 204 -76.39 -13.73 24.77
C THR A 204 -77.62 -13.67 23.87
N ASP A 205 -77.90 -14.76 23.16
CA ASP A 205 -79.22 -15.05 22.65
C ASP A 205 -80.11 -15.36 23.85
N ASP A 206 -81.07 -14.47 24.14
CA ASP A 206 -82.26 -14.83 24.90
C ASP A 206 -83.49 -14.66 23.99
N ALA A 207 -84.22 -15.76 23.93
CA ALA A 207 -85.21 -16.16 22.96
C ALA A 207 -86.56 -15.41 23.04
N GLU A 208 -87.25 -15.46 21.89
CA GLU A 208 -88.69 -15.71 21.67
C GLU A 208 -89.74 -15.29 22.71
N ALA A 209 -90.77 -14.58 22.21
CA ALA A 209 -92.23 -14.71 22.47
C ALA A 209 -92.88 -13.31 22.55
N GLN A 210 -94.06 -12.99 22.05
CA GLN A 210 -95.15 -13.65 21.32
C GLN A 210 -96.13 -12.53 20.90
N ALA A 211 -96.86 -12.76 19.80
CA ALA A 211 -98.16 -12.17 19.41
C ALA A 211 -98.25 -10.66 19.09
#